data_AF-A0A3P6RCC9-F1
#
_entry.id   AF-A0A3P6RCC9-F1
#
_cell.length_a   1.000
_cell.length_b   1.000
_cell.length_c   1.000
_cell.angle_alpha   90.00
_cell.angle_beta   90.00
_cell.angle_gamma   90.00
#
_symmetry.space_group_name_H-M   'P 1'
#
loop_
_entity.id
_entity.type
_entity.pdbx_description
1 polymer ?
#
loop_
_entity_poly.entity_id
_entity_poly.type
_entity_poly.pdbx_seq_one_letter_code
_entity_poly.pdbx_strand_id
1 'polypeptide(L)'
;MSERRLERLVNNHLSGLPTFLTPNGGLNSGYMMVQVCAAALVSENKVLCHPSSVDSIPTSCNQEDHVSMGGFAARKAITVIEHVEAVLAMELMAACQGLEFLKPLISTAPLNKVYQLVRTVTPPLTEDRFMQPEIEAVTQLLRENKV
;
A
#
# COMPACT_ATOMS: atom_id res chain seq x y z
N MET A 1 3.75 6.96 5.86
CA MET A 1 4.69 7.65 4.94
C MET A 1 4.46 7.23 3.49
N SER A 2 4.42 5.92 3.18
CA SER A 2 4.13 5.39 1.83
C SER A 2 2.87 5.97 1.18
N GLU A 3 1.73 5.91 1.86
CA GLU A 3 0.46 6.45 1.34
C GLU A 3 0.53 7.95 0.97
N ARG A 4 1.32 8.76 1.68
CA ARG A 4 1.54 10.17 1.32
C ARG A 4 2.38 10.33 0.04
N ARG A 5 3.30 9.41 -0.26
CA ARG A 5 4.02 9.40 -1.54
C ARG A 5 3.12 8.95 -2.68
N LEU A 6 2.21 8.00 -2.42
CA LEU A 6 1.15 7.64 -3.36
C LEU A 6 0.24 8.84 -3.67
N GLU A 7 -0.19 9.60 -2.66
CA GLU A 7 -0.94 10.85 -2.87
C GLU A 7 -0.18 11.83 -3.76
N ARG A 8 1.11 12.05 -3.49
CA ARG A 8 1.95 12.94 -4.31
C ARG A 8 2.02 12.48 -5.77
N LEU A 9 2.07 11.17 -6.04
CA LEU A 9 2.13 10.62 -7.40
C LEU A 9 0.83 10.90 -8.17
N VAL A 10 -0.32 10.67 -7.54
CA VAL A 10 -1.64 10.86 -8.18
C VAL A 10 -2.07 12.32 -8.29
N ASN A 11 -1.42 13.21 -7.55
CA ASN A 11 -1.70 14.65 -7.56
C ASN A 11 -0.84 15.38 -8.59
N ASN A 12 -1.43 15.80 -9.71
CA ASN A 12 -0.75 16.51 -10.80
C ASN A 12 0.07 17.71 -10.31
N HIS A 13 -0.47 18.52 -9.41
CA HIS A 13 0.20 19.71 -8.91
C HIS A 13 1.48 19.40 -8.12
N LEU A 14 1.62 18.18 -7.61
CA LEU A 14 2.77 17.73 -6.83
C LEU A 14 3.73 16.85 -7.63
N SER A 15 3.22 16.06 -8.58
CA SER A 15 4.02 15.13 -9.39
C SER A 15 4.48 15.70 -10.73
N GLY A 16 3.76 16.67 -11.29
CA GLY A 16 3.93 17.07 -12.70
C GLY A 16 3.49 15.99 -13.70
N LEU A 17 2.82 14.93 -13.23
CA LEU A 17 2.28 13.84 -14.05
C LEU A 17 0.76 14.03 -14.29
N PRO A 18 0.15 13.30 -15.24
CA PRO A 18 -1.30 13.30 -15.40
C PRO A 18 -2.01 12.96 -14.08
N THR A 19 -3.11 13.66 -13.80
CA THR A 19 -3.92 13.45 -12.58
C THR A 19 -4.35 11.98 -12.50
N PHE A 20 -4.19 11.37 -11.32
CA PHE A 20 -4.46 9.95 -11.08
C PHE A 20 -3.71 8.96 -11.99
N LEU A 21 -2.62 9.39 -12.63
CA LEU A 21 -1.75 8.56 -13.47
C LEU A 21 -2.49 7.86 -14.63
N THR A 22 -3.48 8.54 -15.20
CA THR A 22 -4.23 8.07 -16.39
C THR A 22 -3.93 8.93 -17.61
N PRO A 23 -3.76 8.34 -18.81
CA PRO A 23 -3.52 9.11 -20.03
C PRO A 23 -4.75 9.93 -20.45
N ASN A 24 -5.97 9.44 -20.18
CA ASN A 24 -7.23 10.03 -20.63
C ASN A 24 -8.11 10.42 -19.43
N GLY A 25 -7.68 11.45 -18.69
CA GLY A 25 -8.43 11.99 -17.56
C GLY A 25 -9.81 12.51 -17.96
N GLY A 26 -10.78 12.36 -17.05
CA GLY A 26 -12.19 12.74 -17.27
C GLY A 26 -13.08 11.59 -17.76
N LEU A 27 -12.53 10.67 -18.55
CA LEU A 27 -13.19 9.39 -18.86
C LEU A 27 -12.70 8.25 -17.97
N ASN A 28 -11.43 8.32 -17.55
CA ASN A 28 -10.80 7.33 -16.70
C ASN A 28 -10.44 7.93 -15.34
N SER A 29 -10.60 7.13 -14.29
CA SER A 29 -10.27 7.46 -12.91
C SER A 29 -8.85 7.03 -12.50
N GLY A 30 -8.24 6.10 -13.25
CA GLY A 30 -6.87 5.66 -13.01
C GLY A 30 -6.66 5.15 -11.58
N TYR A 31 -5.63 5.67 -10.92
CA TYR A 31 -5.23 5.29 -9.57
C TYR A 31 -6.00 6.03 -8.46
N MET A 32 -7.08 6.74 -8.78
CA MET A 32 -7.88 7.46 -7.78
C MET A 32 -8.35 6.54 -6.65
N MET A 33 -9.04 5.44 -6.98
CA MET A 33 -9.57 4.53 -5.97
C MET A 33 -8.47 3.73 -5.26
N VAL A 34 -7.33 3.49 -5.92
CA VAL A 34 -6.15 2.88 -5.29
C VAL A 34 -5.65 3.75 -4.13
N GLN A 35 -5.60 5.07 -4.32
CA GLN A 35 -5.22 6.00 -3.25
C GLN A 35 -6.26 6.03 -2.11
N VAL A 36 -7.55 5.96 -2.42
CA VAL A 36 -8.61 5.87 -1.39
C VAL A 36 -8.47 4.60 -0.56
N CYS A 37 -8.25 3.44 -1.20
CA CYS A 37 -8.03 2.17 -0.51
C CYS A 37 -6.80 2.23 0.40
N ALA A 38 -5.68 2.76 -0.09
CA ALA A 38 -4.47 2.92 0.73
C ALA A 38 -4.72 3.83 1.94
N ALA A 39 -5.47 4.93 1.78
CA ALA A 39 -5.83 5.82 2.87
C ALA A 39 -6.74 5.15 3.92
N ALA A 40 -7.68 4.30 3.48
CA ALA A 40 -8.54 3.54 4.38
C ALA A 40 -7.74 2.58 5.27
N LEU A 41 -6.84 1.79 4.68
CA LEU A 41 -5.95 0.87 5.42
C LEU A 41 -5.06 1.61 6.42
N VAL A 42 -4.49 2.75 6.02
CA VAL A 42 -3.70 3.60 6.94
C VAL A 42 -4.56 4.14 8.08
N SER A 43 -5.82 4.49 7.82
CA SER A 43 -6.73 4.98 8.85
C SER A 43 -7.08 3.88 9.86
N GLU A 44 -7.35 2.66 9.39
CA GLU A 44 -7.60 1.51 10.26
C GLU A 44 -6.40 1.20 11.16
N ASN A 45 -5.19 1.27 10.61
CA ASN A 45 -3.96 1.08 11.38
C ASN A 45 -3.81 2.06 12.56
N LYS A 46 -4.39 3.27 12.48
CA LYS A 46 -4.34 4.23 13.60
C LYS A 46 -5.02 3.67 14.84
N VAL A 47 -6.14 2.96 14.67
CA VAL A 47 -6.87 2.32 15.78
C VAL A 47 -6.09 1.11 16.29
N LEU A 48 -5.59 0.26 15.38
CA LEU A 48 -4.80 -0.93 15.74
C LEU A 48 -3.48 -0.60 16.46
N CYS A 49 -2.96 0.61 16.30
CA CYS A 49 -1.77 1.09 17.01
C CYS A 49 -2.00 1.38 18.50
N HIS A 50 -3.24 1.43 19.00
CA HIS A 50 -3.48 1.55 20.45
C HIS A 50 -2.84 0.36 21.20
N PRO A 51 -2.02 0.58 22.23
CA PRO A 51 -1.31 -0.50 22.91
C PRO A 51 -2.32 -1.40 23.65
N SER A 52 -2.31 -2.70 23.39
CA SER A 52 -3.18 -3.62 24.14
C SER A 52 -2.64 -3.89 25.54
N SER A 53 -1.33 -3.74 25.73
CA SER A 53 -0.63 -4.05 26.98
C SER A 53 -0.81 -3.04 28.11
N VAL A 54 -1.56 -1.95 27.87
CA VAL A 54 -1.91 -0.99 28.94
C VAL A 54 -3.21 -1.38 29.66
N ASP A 55 -3.88 -2.45 29.19
CA ASP A 55 -5.08 -3.01 29.80
C ASP A 55 -4.74 -4.26 30.61
N SER A 56 -5.45 -4.46 31.72
CA SER A 56 -5.34 -5.63 32.59
C SER A 56 -6.66 -5.86 33.32
N ILE A 57 -7.18 -7.08 33.24
CA ILE A 57 -8.41 -7.49 33.92
C ILE A 57 -8.03 -8.65 34.84
N PRO A 58 -8.17 -8.49 36.18
CA PRO A 58 -7.87 -9.56 37.12
C PRO A 58 -8.66 -10.85 36.83
N THR A 59 -7.96 -11.97 36.84
CA THR A 59 -8.53 -13.31 36.65
C THR A 59 -8.38 -14.14 37.92
N SER A 60 -9.07 -15.30 37.96
CA SER A 60 -8.90 -16.30 39.01
C SER A 60 -9.16 -15.75 40.44
N CYS A 61 -10.28 -15.03 40.63
CA CYS A 61 -10.64 -14.39 41.91
C CYS A 61 -9.54 -13.47 42.47
N ASN A 62 -8.93 -12.63 41.62
CA ASN A 62 -7.81 -11.72 41.92
C ASN A 62 -6.49 -12.42 42.26
N GLN A 63 -6.33 -13.72 41.96
CA GLN A 63 -5.03 -14.38 42.11
C GLN A 63 -4.06 -14.00 41.00
N GLU A 64 -4.59 -13.73 39.80
CA GLU A 64 -3.85 -13.19 38.65
C GLU A 64 -4.34 -11.76 38.41
N ASP A 65 -3.87 -10.83 39.23
CA ASP A 65 -4.34 -9.44 39.27
C ASP A 65 -3.68 -8.52 38.22
N HIS A 66 -2.65 -9.02 37.52
CA HIS A 66 -1.99 -8.33 36.43
C HIS A 66 -1.70 -9.27 35.24
N VAL A 67 -2.20 -8.90 34.05
CA VAL A 67 -1.99 -9.65 32.81
C VAL A 67 -1.55 -8.72 31.67
N SER A 68 -0.92 -9.27 30.64
CA SER A 68 -0.26 -8.48 29.58
C SER A 68 -1.13 -8.13 28.38
N MET A 69 -2.27 -8.81 28.21
CA MET A 69 -3.10 -8.78 27.00
C MET A 69 -2.32 -9.02 25.68
N GLY A 70 -1.17 -9.71 25.77
CA GLY A 70 -0.21 -9.87 24.67
C GLY A 70 -0.76 -10.66 23.47
N GLY A 71 -1.73 -11.53 23.67
CA GLY A 71 -2.36 -12.29 22.58
C GLY A 71 -3.09 -11.40 21.56
N PHE A 72 -3.73 -10.32 22.01
CA PHE A 72 -4.32 -9.35 21.07
C PHE A 72 -3.26 -8.42 20.46
N ALA A 73 -2.21 -8.09 21.22
CA ALA A 73 -1.09 -7.30 20.71
C ALA A 73 -0.38 -7.99 19.52
N ALA A 74 -0.22 -9.31 19.56
CA ALA A 74 0.36 -10.07 18.44
C ALA A 74 -0.57 -10.09 17.22
N ARG A 75 -1.87 -10.36 17.41
CA ARG A 75 -2.84 -10.42 16.29
C ARG A 75 -2.98 -9.08 15.57
N LYS A 76 -3.11 -7.98 16.30
CA LYS A 76 -3.20 -6.64 15.67
C LYS A 76 -1.92 -6.26 14.92
N ALA A 77 -0.75 -6.72 15.40
CA ALA A 77 0.52 -6.46 14.72
C ALA A 77 0.58 -7.15 13.35
N ILE A 78 0.09 -8.40 13.25
CA ILE A 78 -0.01 -9.13 11.96
C ILE A 78 -0.91 -8.36 10.99
N THR A 79 -2.11 -7.96 11.41
CA THR A 79 -3.04 -7.19 10.56
C THR A 79 -2.44 -5.86 10.08
N VAL A 80 -1.72 -5.14 10.95
CA VAL A 80 -1.03 -3.90 10.56
C VAL A 80 0.02 -4.18 9.47
N ILE A 81 0.76 -5.29 9.56
CA ILE A 81 1.75 -5.68 8.54
C ILE A 81 1.05 -5.96 7.21
N GLU A 82 -0.04 -6.73 7.21
CA GLU A 82 -0.83 -7.04 6.00
C GLU A 82 -1.31 -5.76 5.30
N HIS A 83 -1.81 -4.78 6.07
CA HIS A 83 -2.20 -3.48 5.55
C HIS A 83 -1.01 -2.70 4.97
N VAL A 84 0.16 -2.75 5.62
CA VAL A 84 1.38 -2.07 5.15
C VAL A 84 1.87 -2.69 3.84
N GLU A 85 1.85 -4.01 3.71
CA GLU A 85 2.23 -4.71 2.47
C GLU A 85 1.34 -4.28 1.30
N ALA A 86 0.02 -4.22 1.50
CA ALA A 86 -0.91 -3.76 0.47
C ALA A 86 -0.69 -2.28 0.10
N VAL A 87 -0.44 -1.40 1.06
CA VAL A 87 -0.13 0.02 0.81
C VAL A 87 1.17 0.18 0.02
N LEU A 88 2.20 -0.60 0.34
CA LEU A 88 3.46 -0.59 -0.41
C LEU A 88 3.28 -1.13 -1.83
N ALA A 89 2.48 -2.17 -2.03
CA ALA A 89 2.15 -2.69 -3.36
C ALA A 89 1.45 -1.63 -4.22
N MET A 90 0.45 -0.95 -3.65
CA MET A 90 -0.26 0.16 -4.31
C MET A 90 0.66 1.33 -4.68
N GLU A 91 1.58 1.72 -3.78
CA GLU A 91 2.60 2.73 -4.08
C GLU A 91 3.51 2.27 -5.23
N LEU A 92 3.97 1.02 -5.20
CA LEU A 92 4.88 0.47 -6.20
C LEU A 92 4.24 0.41 -7.59
N MET A 93 2.97 0.02 -7.68
CA MET A 93 2.20 0.04 -8.92
C MET A 93 2.08 1.47 -9.48
N ALA A 94 1.72 2.43 -8.63
CA ALA A 94 1.61 3.83 -9.03
C ALA A 94 2.96 4.41 -9.46
N ALA A 95 4.06 4.09 -8.78
CA ALA A 95 5.40 4.52 -9.16
C ALA A 95 5.79 3.96 -10.53
N CYS A 96 5.53 2.67 -10.79
CA CYS A 96 5.77 2.07 -12.10
C CYS A 96 4.92 2.70 -13.19
N GLN A 97 3.67 3.05 -12.90
CA GLN A 97 2.82 3.80 -13.82
C GLN A 97 3.36 5.21 -14.10
N GLY A 98 3.85 5.92 -13.08
CA GLY A 98 4.49 7.22 -13.25
C GLY A 98 5.69 7.17 -14.20
N LEU A 99 6.49 6.10 -14.14
CA LEU A 99 7.61 5.88 -15.07
C LEU A 99 7.17 5.72 -16.53
N GLU A 100 5.93 5.29 -16.82
CA GLU A 100 5.43 5.23 -18.21
C GLU A 100 5.33 6.62 -18.84
N PHE A 101 4.88 7.60 -18.06
CA PHE A 101 4.73 8.99 -18.51
C PHE A 101 6.06 9.72 -18.64
N LEU A 102 7.15 9.15 -18.11
CA LEU A 102 8.50 9.72 -18.19
C LEU A 102 9.35 9.11 -19.32
N LYS A 103 8.82 8.14 -20.07
CA LYS A 103 9.54 7.56 -21.21
C LYS A 103 9.91 8.65 -22.24
N PRO A 104 11.12 8.60 -22.82
CA PRO A 104 12.08 7.48 -22.83
C PRO A 104 13.10 7.47 -21.67
N LEU A 105 12.90 8.24 -20.60
CA LEU A 105 13.81 8.20 -19.44
C LEU A 105 13.79 6.83 -18.76
N ILE A 106 14.94 6.41 -18.25
CA ILE A 106 15.13 5.13 -17.56
C ILE A 106 15.70 5.44 -16.17
N SER A 107 15.17 4.77 -15.15
CA SER A 107 15.67 4.89 -13.77
C SER A 107 17.01 4.16 -13.61
N THR A 108 17.56 4.15 -12.39
CA THR A 108 18.79 3.42 -12.08
C THR A 108 18.63 1.91 -12.35
N ALA A 109 19.75 1.23 -12.63
CA ALA A 109 19.74 -0.21 -12.92
C ALA A 109 18.94 -1.09 -11.94
N PRO A 110 19.05 -0.96 -10.60
CA PRO A 110 18.24 -1.76 -9.68
C PRO A 110 16.75 -1.42 -9.76
N LEU A 111 16.39 -0.14 -9.82
CA LEU A 111 14.98 0.28 -9.91
C LEU A 111 14.35 -0.14 -11.24
N ASN A 112 15.11 -0.16 -12.33
CA ASN A 112 14.64 -0.65 -13.61
C ASN A 112 14.35 -2.16 -13.58
N LYS A 113 15.13 -2.96 -12.82
CA LYS A 113 14.82 -4.39 -12.61
C LYS A 113 13.51 -4.57 -11.84
N VAL A 114 13.28 -3.78 -10.79
CA VAL A 114 12.01 -3.80 -10.04
C VAL A 114 10.85 -3.40 -10.94
N TYR A 115 11.00 -2.33 -11.72
CA TYR A 115 9.99 -1.90 -12.70
C TYR A 115 9.66 -3.03 -13.70
N GLN A 116 10.67 -3.69 -14.27
CA GLN A 116 10.49 -4.81 -15.19
C GLN A 116 9.77 -5.99 -14.51
N LEU A 117 10.13 -6.31 -13.26
CA LEU A 117 9.47 -7.36 -12.49
C LEU A 117 7.99 -7.04 -12.25
N VAL A 118 7.67 -5.84 -11.78
CA VAL A 118 6.27 -5.42 -11.54
C VAL A 118 5.46 -5.43 -12.83
N ARG A 119 6.09 -5.05 -13.95
CA ARG A 119 5.44 -5.08 -15.27
C ARG A 119 5.11 -6.48 -15.77
N THR A 120 5.65 -7.55 -15.17
CA THR A 120 5.23 -8.93 -15.48
C THR A 120 3.84 -9.28 -14.96
N VAL A 121 3.35 -8.57 -13.92
CA VAL A 121 2.05 -8.82 -13.29
C VAL A 121 1.07 -7.64 -13.40
N THR A 122 1.58 -6.44 -13.63
CA THR A 122 0.81 -5.19 -13.73
C THR A 122 1.17 -4.48 -15.03
N PRO A 123 0.43 -4.70 -16.13
CA PRO A 123 0.70 -3.99 -17.37
C PRO A 123 0.46 -2.47 -17.20
N PRO A 124 1.05 -1.60 -18.04
CA PRO A 124 0.74 -0.17 -18.02
C PRO A 124 -0.77 0.07 -18.08
N LEU A 125 -1.25 1.05 -17.32
CA LEU A 125 -2.66 1.43 -17.35
C LEU A 125 -2.92 2.39 -18.51
N THR A 126 -3.67 1.93 -19.50
CA THR A 126 -4.11 2.74 -20.66
C THR A 126 -5.55 3.20 -20.52
N GLU A 127 -6.40 2.34 -19.96
CA GLU A 127 -7.83 2.56 -19.68
C GLU A 127 -8.18 1.92 -18.33
N ASP A 128 -9.27 2.36 -17.72
CA ASP A 128 -9.74 1.84 -16.44
C ASP A 128 -10.04 0.34 -16.52
N ARG A 129 -9.60 -0.39 -15.50
CA ARG A 129 -9.85 -1.83 -15.34
C ARG A 129 -9.88 -2.20 -13.87
N PHE A 130 -10.33 -3.42 -13.58
CA PHE A 130 -10.36 -3.94 -12.22
C PHE A 130 -8.92 -4.19 -11.70
N MET A 131 -8.47 -3.40 -10.74
CA MET A 131 -7.07 -3.39 -10.27
C MET A 131 -6.78 -4.32 -9.08
N GLN A 132 -7.81 -4.84 -8.40
CA GLN A 132 -7.61 -5.68 -7.21
C GLN A 132 -6.69 -6.90 -7.47
N PRO A 133 -6.82 -7.67 -8.57
CA PRO A 133 -5.95 -8.82 -8.81
C PRO A 133 -4.49 -8.40 -9.02
N GLU A 134 -4.25 -7.21 -9.58
CA GLU A 134 -2.90 -6.68 -9.78
C GLU A 134 -2.30 -6.20 -8.44
N ILE A 135 -3.11 -5.60 -7.56
CA ILE A 135 -2.69 -5.24 -6.20
C ILE A 135 -2.28 -6.51 -5.43
N GLU A 136 -3.09 -7.57 -5.51
CA GLU A 136 -2.79 -8.86 -4.87
C GLU A 136 -1.52 -9.49 -5.44
N ALA A 137 -1.35 -9.48 -6.76
CA ALA A 137 -0.15 -10.02 -7.41
C ALA A 137 1.13 -9.28 -7.00
N VAL A 138 1.10 -7.94 -6.94
CA VAL A 138 2.25 -7.14 -6.49
C VAL A 138 2.49 -7.32 -4.99
N THR A 139 1.44 -7.43 -4.17
CA THR A 139 1.56 -7.76 -2.74
C THR A 139 2.24 -9.11 -2.55
N GLN A 140 1.93 -10.11 -3.39
CA GLN A 140 2.58 -11.41 -3.35
C GLN A 140 4.07 -11.33 -3.71
N LEU A 141 4.45 -10.51 -4.70
CA LEU A 141 5.87 -10.28 -5.02
C LEU A 141 6.66 -9.72 -3.83
N LEU A 142 6.05 -8.81 -3.06
CA LEU A 142 6.66 -8.26 -1.84
C LEU A 142 6.82 -9.35 -0.77
N ARG A 143 5.78 -10.14 -0.52
CA ARG A 143 5.79 -11.23 0.48
C ARG A 143 6.82 -12.32 0.15
N GLU A 144 7.03 -12.58 -1.14
CA GLU A 144 8.03 -13.54 -1.62
C GLU A 144 9.46 -12.98 -1.64
N ASN A 145 9.68 -11.73 -1.20
CA ASN A 145 10.97 -11.02 -1.22
C ASN A 145 11.60 -10.98 -2.62
N LYS A 146 10.79 -10.81 -3.66
CA LYS A 146 11.25 -10.71 -5.05
C LYS A 146 11.62 -9.28 -5.46
N VAL A 147 11.21 -8.28 -4.67
CA VAL A 147 11.50 -6.84 -4.83
C VAL A 147 12.56 -6.44 -3.82
#